data_AF-A0A812T5K3-F1
#
_entry.id   AF-A0A812T5K3-F1
#
_cell.length_a   1.000
_cell.length_b   1.000
_cell.length_c   1.000
_cell.angle_alpha   90.00
_cell.angle_beta   90.00
_cell.angle_gamma   90.00
#
_symmetry.space_group_name_H-M   'P 1'
#
loop_
_entity.id
_entity.type
_entity.pdbx_description
1 polymer ?
#
loop_
_entity_poly.entity_id
_entity_poly.type
_entity_poly.pdbx_seq_one_letter_code
_entity_poly.pdbx_strand_id
1 'polypeptide(L)'
;MASGTSSRKRPLEEDADLREMVVSQIEAALSESRPSNKYIIVSHPSMNHIKDALVKLAPQSYSEVKVDWREFESGMPNIFIEEVHRLLPAHVLLLLNMRRKEILLDQLSLLYAIPRYGCRSLTVLLPFFPTGTMERVDREGEVATASTLSRMISAVPMTPGGPARFLIFDIHALQIRFYFQDSILPVLLSAMPLLLNLLKTRRHSESGVEAVAVAFPDEGAKKRFGGFFEKACMVSLGAIFVACLSYAAMRPISASTSVWVIITSRRDGFKRRVAARELWQDASCDQCKVSFQFVVCKEPQLSPSEAAQLDAEVKSFGDVQLLDCEEGYDKGRLVQKVAAGMRDFLSRSSSDYFMKVDDDAFVAWSRLCPRLHQISPKSHAYAGVPDMVNRTDWWFNNTESPNYDPWENWPFPFYPFHMAGGPGYVIGSELLRAVAERFMRPPLSWNEDKAVGIAVHRANWSGLPVSYHYLHMDDGESDGLPFTGNWSDYPFLSQHQLSGESIRCLHRVEKEGGRVDACYVHTPWLRELLR
;
A
#
# COMPACT_ATOMS: atom_id res chain seq x y z
N MET A 1 4.18 -0.81 85.74
CA MET A 1 3.21 0.31 85.75
C MET A 1 3.94 1.52 85.20
N ALA A 2 3.79 1.83 83.91
CA ALA A 2 2.92 2.90 83.38
C ALA A 2 3.37 4.29 83.89
N SER A 3 3.64 5.34 83.11
CA SER A 3 3.27 5.75 81.74
C SER A 3 4.24 6.88 81.36
N GLY A 4 4.76 7.05 80.14
CA GLY A 4 4.02 7.17 78.88
C GLY A 4 3.70 8.64 78.57
N THR A 5 4.70 9.54 78.50
CA THR A 5 4.51 10.92 78.01
C THR A 5 4.35 10.92 76.49
N SER A 6 3.12 10.66 76.05
CA SER A 6 2.67 10.86 74.67
C SER A 6 2.79 12.34 74.32
N SER A 7 3.79 12.69 73.49
CA SER A 7 3.76 13.91 72.69
C SER A 7 2.60 13.76 71.70
N ARG A 8 1.43 14.31 72.05
CA ARG A 8 0.28 14.40 71.14
C ARG A 8 0.73 15.09 69.86
N LYS A 9 0.98 14.30 68.80
CA LYS A 9 0.93 14.77 67.43
C LYS A 9 -0.48 15.31 67.23
N ARG A 10 -0.60 16.63 67.08
CA ARG A 10 -1.83 17.24 66.61
C ARG A 10 -2.22 16.56 65.29
N PRO A 11 -3.48 16.13 65.12
CA PRO A 11 -3.96 15.70 63.82
C PRO A 11 -3.71 16.83 62.82
N LEU A 12 -3.31 16.49 61.60
CA LEU A 12 -3.26 17.39 60.45
C LEU A 12 -4.69 17.79 60.06
N GLU A 13 -5.40 18.47 60.95
CA GLU A 13 -6.62 19.20 60.61
C GLU A 13 -6.21 20.53 59.99
N GLU A 14 -5.99 20.43 58.67
CA GLU A 14 -6.44 21.40 57.67
C GLU A 14 -6.01 22.85 57.88
N ASP A 15 -4.72 23.09 57.67
CA ASP A 15 -4.25 24.42 57.29
C ASP A 15 -4.88 24.77 55.93
N ALA A 16 -5.96 25.56 55.96
CA ALA A 16 -6.79 25.87 54.79
C ALA A 16 -5.96 26.48 53.66
N ASP A 17 -4.97 27.30 54.02
CA ASP A 17 -4.02 27.91 53.10
C ASP A 17 -3.15 26.83 52.42
N LEU A 18 -2.72 25.82 53.16
CA LEU A 18 -1.90 24.71 52.66
C LEU A 18 -2.71 23.78 51.76
N ARG A 19 -4.01 23.59 52.05
CA ARG A 19 -4.94 22.90 51.16
C ARG A 19 -5.23 23.67 49.89
N GLU A 20 -5.47 24.97 49.99
CA GLU A 20 -5.71 25.83 48.84
C GLU A 20 -4.48 25.92 47.96
N MET A 21 -3.27 25.96 48.55
CA MET A 21 -2.00 25.84 47.82
C MET A 21 -1.85 24.49 47.12
N VAL A 22 -2.15 23.38 47.80
CA VAL A 22 -2.08 22.04 47.21
C VAL A 22 -3.12 21.86 46.10
N VAL A 23 -4.35 22.30 46.31
CA VAL A 23 -5.43 22.26 45.31
C VAL A 23 -5.07 23.15 44.12
N SER A 24 -4.57 24.37 44.35
CA SER A 24 -4.11 25.26 43.28
C SER A 24 -2.94 24.66 42.48
N GLN A 25 -1.99 23.99 43.13
CA GLN A 25 -0.90 23.29 42.43
C GLN A 25 -1.40 22.08 41.65
N ILE A 26 -2.34 21.31 42.20
CA ILE A 26 -2.97 20.18 41.51
C ILE A 26 -3.79 20.69 40.32
N GLU A 27 -4.58 21.74 40.48
CA GLU A 27 -5.38 22.35 39.41
C GLU A 27 -4.50 22.97 38.32
N ALA A 28 -3.40 23.63 38.68
CA ALA A 28 -2.41 24.12 37.74
C ALA A 28 -1.80 22.97 36.94
N ALA A 29 -1.32 21.91 37.62
CA ALA A 29 -0.77 20.72 36.98
C ALA A 29 -1.78 20.01 36.08
N LEU A 30 -3.05 19.90 36.50
CA LEU A 30 -4.13 19.32 35.71
C LEU A 30 -4.53 20.21 34.52
N SER A 31 -4.47 21.53 34.67
CA SER A 31 -4.77 22.49 33.59
C SER A 31 -3.67 22.52 32.52
N GLU A 32 -2.40 22.40 32.92
CA GLU A 32 -1.24 22.25 32.04
C GLU A 32 -1.23 20.88 31.33
N SER A 33 -1.82 19.86 31.95
CA SER A 33 -1.96 18.51 31.35
C SER A 33 -3.10 18.38 30.32
N ARG A 34 -3.75 19.48 29.92
CA ARG A 34 -4.78 19.43 28.88
C ARG A 34 -4.16 18.98 27.55
N PRO A 35 -4.69 17.93 26.91
CA PRO A 35 -4.09 17.35 25.71
C PRO A 35 -4.08 18.37 24.57
N SER A 36 -2.88 18.83 24.24
CA SER A 36 -2.62 19.53 23.00
C SER A 36 -2.72 18.55 21.83
N ASN A 37 -3.42 18.94 20.75
CA ASN A 37 -3.39 18.20 19.49
C ASN A 37 -2.03 18.29 18.77
N LYS A 38 -1.06 19.03 19.32
CA LYS A 38 0.30 19.14 18.77
C LYS A 38 1.19 17.99 19.25
N TYR A 39 2.08 17.54 18.39
CA TYR A 39 3.18 16.67 18.78
C TYR A 39 4.27 17.47 19.51
N ILE A 40 4.78 16.94 20.60
CA ILE A 40 5.97 17.45 21.27
C ILE A 40 7.19 16.79 20.66
N ILE A 41 8.06 17.58 20.03
CA ILE A 41 9.32 17.10 19.50
C ILE A 41 10.39 17.18 20.59
N VAL A 42 11.04 16.04 20.82
CA VAL A 42 12.25 15.94 21.63
C VAL A 42 13.37 15.46 20.69
N SER A 43 14.51 16.15 20.66
CA SER A 43 15.57 15.87 19.69
C SER A 43 16.94 15.82 20.35
N HIS A 44 17.74 14.84 19.95
CA HIS A 44 19.18 14.87 20.20
C HIS A 44 19.84 15.99 19.36
N PRO A 45 20.94 16.63 19.79
CA PRO A 45 21.54 17.76 19.07
C PRO A 45 21.92 17.44 17.62
N SER A 46 22.33 16.19 17.36
CA SER A 46 22.64 15.74 15.99
C SER A 46 21.43 15.74 15.04
N MET A 47 20.21 15.83 15.57
CA MET A 47 18.95 15.78 14.83
C MET A 47 18.21 17.12 14.83
N ASN A 48 18.78 18.18 15.43
CA ASN A 48 18.12 19.49 15.54
C ASN A 48 17.75 20.08 14.18
N HIS A 49 18.57 19.86 13.16
CA HIS A 49 18.27 20.32 11.79
C HIS A 49 16.94 19.75 11.25
N ILE A 50 16.58 18.50 11.58
CA ILE A 50 15.29 17.90 11.20
C ILE A 50 14.17 18.46 12.06
N LYS A 51 14.37 18.59 13.37
CA LYS A 51 13.42 19.23 14.29
C LYS A 51 13.07 20.64 13.79
N ASP A 52 14.07 21.48 13.54
CA ASP A 52 13.92 22.87 13.10
C ASP A 52 13.15 22.92 11.77
N ALA A 53 13.45 22.01 10.83
CA ALA A 53 12.72 21.90 9.57
C ALA A 53 11.24 21.53 9.79
N LEU A 54 10.93 20.56 10.66
CA LEU A 54 9.55 20.16 10.96
C LEU A 54 8.75 21.27 11.63
N VAL A 55 9.34 21.95 12.62
CA VAL A 55 8.71 23.08 13.31
C VAL A 55 8.47 24.24 12.34
N LYS A 56 9.42 24.52 11.42
CA LYS A 56 9.26 25.56 10.40
C LYS A 56 8.16 25.22 9.37
N LEU A 57 8.07 23.96 8.95
CA LEU A 57 7.09 23.51 7.95
C LEU A 57 5.66 23.46 8.50
N ALA A 58 5.50 23.05 9.76
CA ALA A 58 4.19 22.89 10.39
C ALA A 58 4.19 23.40 11.85
N PRO A 59 4.30 24.72 12.07
CA PRO A 59 4.39 25.31 13.41
C PRO A 59 3.11 25.09 14.24
N GLN A 60 1.99 24.81 13.59
CA GLN A 60 0.73 24.50 14.26
C GLN A 60 0.63 23.03 14.71
N SER A 61 1.49 22.14 14.20
CA SER A 61 1.45 20.71 14.51
C SER A 61 2.51 20.29 15.51
N TYR A 62 3.56 21.09 15.68
CA TYR A 62 4.72 20.75 16.50
C TYR A 62 5.04 21.81 17.55
N SER A 63 5.48 21.36 18.71
CA SER A 63 6.12 22.19 19.73
C SER A 63 7.36 21.47 20.25
N GLU A 64 8.40 22.20 20.63
CA GLU A 64 9.61 21.57 21.15
C GLU A 64 9.66 21.58 22.68
N VAL A 65 10.40 20.61 23.21
CA VAL A 65 10.89 20.59 24.59
C VAL A 65 12.41 20.50 24.54
N LYS A 66 13.07 21.38 25.31
CA LYS A 66 14.54 21.43 25.35
C LYS A 66 15.08 20.32 26.24
N VAL A 67 16.17 19.71 25.79
CA VAL A 67 16.91 18.71 26.56
C VAL A 67 18.34 19.20 26.69
N ASP A 68 18.81 19.27 27.92
CA ASP A 68 20.20 19.55 28.26
C ASP A 68 20.99 18.24 28.22
N TRP A 69 21.82 18.09 27.20
CA TRP A 69 22.69 16.94 26.99
C TRP A 69 24.06 17.20 27.60
N ARG A 70 24.21 16.95 28.90
CA ARG A 70 25.48 17.13 29.62
C ARG A 70 26.12 15.76 29.86
N GLU A 71 27.38 15.77 30.25
CA GLU A 71 28.13 14.59 30.66
C GLU A 71 28.67 14.82 32.09
N PHE A 72 28.80 13.74 32.85
CA PHE A 72 29.60 13.74 34.07
C PHE A 72 31.09 13.77 33.72
N GLU A 73 31.97 14.09 34.68
CA GLU A 73 33.42 14.05 34.49
C GLU A 73 33.95 12.67 34.02
N SER A 74 33.22 11.60 34.32
CA SER A 74 33.50 10.23 33.86
C SER A 74 33.14 9.95 32.40
N GLY A 75 32.51 10.90 31.70
CA GLY A 75 31.98 10.73 30.34
C GLY A 75 30.63 9.99 30.28
N MET A 76 29.95 9.80 31.43
CA MET A 76 28.61 9.21 31.47
C MET A 76 27.51 10.26 31.22
N PRO A 77 26.37 9.89 30.63
CA PRO A 77 25.28 10.83 30.36
C PRO A 77 24.70 11.48 31.62
N ASN A 78 24.58 12.81 31.59
CA ASN A 78 23.90 13.64 32.58
C ASN A 78 22.82 14.47 31.84
N ILE A 79 21.67 13.85 31.59
CA ILE A 79 20.64 14.39 30.70
C ILE A 79 19.50 14.98 31.53
N PHE A 80 19.07 16.18 31.19
CA PHE A 80 17.94 16.84 31.84
C PHE A 80 16.91 17.32 30.82
N ILE A 81 15.64 16.95 31.01
CA ILE A 81 14.52 17.39 30.17
C ILE A 81 13.89 18.62 30.82
N GLU A 82 13.98 19.78 30.16
CA GLU A 82 13.30 20.99 30.62
C GLU A 82 11.78 20.83 30.48
N GLU A 83 11.01 21.44 31.38
CA GLU A 83 9.53 21.43 31.30
C GLU A 83 8.90 20.03 31.11
N VAL A 84 9.44 19.00 31.78
CA VAL A 84 9.02 17.59 31.60
C VAL A 84 7.51 17.36 31.81
N HIS A 85 6.85 18.20 32.60
CA HIS A 85 5.40 18.18 32.82
C HIS A 85 4.61 18.30 31.51
N ARG A 86 5.16 18.98 30.49
CA ARG A 86 4.54 19.09 29.15
C ARG A 86 4.41 17.74 28.45
N LEU A 87 5.18 16.72 28.84
CA LEU A 87 5.07 15.38 28.28
C LEU A 87 3.83 14.62 28.77
N LEU A 88 3.13 15.09 29.81
CA LEU A 88 2.02 14.38 30.48
C LEU A 88 0.65 15.04 30.21
N PRO A 89 -0.30 14.37 29.55
CA PRO A 89 -0.14 13.34 28.54
C PRO A 89 -0.01 13.98 27.14
N ALA A 90 1.14 13.82 26.50
CA ALA A 90 1.38 14.34 25.15
C ALA A 90 1.70 13.25 24.12
N HIS A 91 1.47 13.56 22.84
CA HIS A 91 2.02 12.79 21.72
C HIS A 91 3.45 13.24 21.48
N VAL A 92 4.44 12.35 21.68
CA VAL A 92 5.86 12.69 21.59
C VAL A 92 6.48 12.14 20.30
N LEU A 93 7.17 13.00 19.57
CA LEU A 93 8.06 12.65 18.46
C LEU A 93 9.52 12.78 18.92
N LEU A 94 10.19 11.65 19.11
CA LEU A 94 11.57 11.59 19.55
C LEU A 94 12.52 11.39 18.35
N LEU A 95 13.48 12.31 18.15
CA LEU A 95 14.43 12.25 17.04
C LEU A 95 15.80 11.79 17.53
N LEU A 96 16.19 10.57 17.14
CA LEU A 96 17.44 9.93 17.55
C LEU A 96 18.35 9.62 16.35
N ASN A 97 19.65 9.62 16.60
CA ASN A 97 20.70 9.20 15.69
C ASN A 97 21.67 8.25 16.41
N MET A 98 21.47 6.95 16.25
CA MET A 98 22.28 5.93 16.92
C MET A 98 23.55 5.52 16.14
N ARG A 99 24.00 6.31 15.16
CA ARG A 99 25.13 5.94 14.29
C ARG A 99 26.47 5.72 15.00
N ARG A 100 26.61 6.26 16.21
CA ARG A 100 27.87 6.34 16.96
C ARG A 100 27.69 5.77 18.36
N LYS A 101 28.63 4.94 18.81
CA LYS A 101 28.60 4.31 20.14
C LYS A 101 28.69 5.35 21.26
N GLU A 102 29.37 6.45 21.01
CA GLU A 102 29.66 7.52 21.97
C GLU A 102 28.38 8.20 22.47
N ILE A 103 27.35 8.28 21.61
CA ILE A 103 26.06 8.92 21.90
C ILE A 103 24.94 7.90 22.09
N LEU A 104 25.27 6.60 22.08
CA LEU A 104 24.26 5.53 22.12
C LEU A 104 23.61 5.44 23.50
N LEU A 105 24.42 5.47 24.56
CA LEU A 105 23.91 5.35 25.92
C LEU A 105 23.01 6.55 26.26
N ASP A 106 23.42 7.76 25.89
CA ASP A 106 22.66 8.98 26.15
C ASP A 106 21.25 8.89 25.56
N GLN A 107 21.17 8.45 24.30
CA GLN A 107 19.91 8.37 23.58
C GLN A 107 19.02 7.22 24.06
N LEU A 108 19.61 6.09 24.47
CA LEU A 108 18.87 5.00 25.10
C LEU A 108 18.32 5.42 26.47
N SER A 109 19.10 6.15 27.26
CA SER A 109 18.66 6.69 28.56
C SER A 109 17.43 7.58 28.39
N LEU A 110 17.45 8.49 27.41
CA LEU A 110 16.29 9.34 27.12
C LEU A 110 15.10 8.54 26.57
N LEU A 111 15.36 7.60 25.66
CA LEU A 111 14.34 6.73 25.07
C LEU A 111 13.55 5.96 26.14
N TYR A 112 14.23 5.41 27.16
CA TYR A 112 13.57 4.67 28.23
C TYR A 112 12.89 5.56 29.26
N ALA A 113 13.34 6.81 29.41
CA ALA A 113 12.79 7.76 30.38
C ALA A 113 11.48 8.39 29.91
N ILE A 114 11.37 8.79 28.63
CA ILE A 114 10.20 9.52 28.09
C ILE A 114 8.86 8.82 28.38
N PRO A 115 8.67 7.51 28.10
CA PRO A 115 7.43 6.82 28.43
C PRO A 115 7.06 6.89 29.91
N ARG A 116 8.07 6.88 30.81
CA ARG A 116 7.88 6.90 32.26
C ARG A 116 7.46 8.26 32.79
N TYR A 117 7.67 9.33 32.03
CA TYR A 117 7.10 10.65 32.30
C TYR A 117 5.63 10.77 31.86
N GLY A 118 5.04 9.70 31.31
CA GLY A 118 3.60 9.59 31.07
C GLY A 118 3.11 10.15 29.73
N CYS A 119 3.98 10.20 28.72
CA CYS A 119 3.55 10.56 27.37
C CYS A 119 2.48 9.59 26.84
N ARG A 120 1.42 10.13 26.22
CA ARG A 120 0.29 9.35 25.69
C ARG A 120 0.73 8.37 24.62
N SER A 121 1.60 8.80 23.70
CA SER A 121 2.17 7.94 22.66
C SER A 121 3.58 8.39 22.31
N LEU A 122 4.46 7.43 22.02
CA LEU A 122 5.82 7.69 21.58
C LEU A 122 6.02 7.23 20.14
N THR A 123 6.44 8.15 19.28
CA THR A 123 6.95 7.88 17.95
C THR A 123 8.43 8.27 17.90
N VAL A 124 9.29 7.36 17.48
CA VAL A 124 10.73 7.55 17.39
C VAL A 124 11.13 7.59 15.92
N LEU A 125 11.77 8.66 15.48
CA LEU A 125 12.45 8.71 14.19
C LEU A 125 13.89 8.24 14.35
N LEU A 126 14.23 7.14 13.70
CA LEU A 126 15.59 6.60 13.63
C LEU A 126 16.00 6.50 12.16
N PRO A 127 16.64 7.54 11.59
CA PRO A 127 16.95 7.57 10.15
C PRO A 127 17.89 6.47 9.69
N PHE A 128 18.71 5.93 10.59
CA PHE A 128 19.74 4.95 10.26
C PHE A 128 19.90 3.92 11.37
N PHE A 129 19.89 2.63 11.00
CA PHE A 129 20.11 1.51 11.91
C PHE A 129 21.55 0.97 11.74
N PRO A 130 22.46 1.24 12.68
CA PRO A 130 23.92 1.15 12.47
C PRO A 130 24.48 -0.27 12.37
N THR A 131 23.89 -1.24 13.07
CA THR A 131 24.38 -2.62 13.12
C THR A 131 23.72 -3.51 12.07
N GLY A 132 22.98 -2.92 11.14
CA GLY A 132 22.15 -3.67 10.18
C GLY A 132 22.91 -4.62 9.27
N THR A 133 24.21 -4.41 9.03
CA THR A 133 25.05 -5.30 8.20
C THR A 133 25.52 -6.56 8.92
N MET A 134 25.34 -6.64 10.23
CA MET A 134 25.63 -7.81 11.05
C MET A 134 24.33 -8.39 11.62
N GLU A 135 23.40 -8.69 10.71
CA GLU A 135 22.10 -9.31 10.97
C GLU A 135 22.10 -10.83 10.82
N ARG A 136 23.18 -11.43 10.34
CA ARG A 136 23.32 -12.88 10.24
C ARG A 136 24.75 -13.27 10.60
N VAL A 137 24.88 -14.51 11.05
CA VAL A 137 26.16 -15.14 11.38
C VAL A 137 26.46 -16.19 10.33
N ASP A 138 27.61 -16.10 9.70
CA ASP A 138 28.07 -17.06 8.70
C ASP A 138 28.96 -18.13 9.35
N ARG A 139 29.65 -17.77 10.44
CA ARG A 139 30.50 -18.68 11.23
C ARG A 139 30.09 -18.71 12.70
N GLU A 140 30.12 -19.89 13.29
CA GLU A 140 29.88 -20.04 14.73
C GLU A 140 30.90 -19.22 15.54
N GLY A 141 30.41 -18.48 16.53
CA GLY A 141 31.19 -17.52 17.33
C GLY A 141 31.07 -16.06 16.89
N GLU A 142 30.50 -15.78 15.71
CA GLU A 142 30.16 -14.41 15.31
C GLU A 142 28.98 -13.87 16.12
N VAL A 143 28.95 -12.55 16.31
CA VAL A 143 27.90 -11.88 17.09
C VAL A 143 27.04 -11.04 16.16
N ALA A 144 25.77 -11.41 16.02
CA ALA A 144 24.77 -10.64 15.29
C ALA A 144 24.40 -9.36 16.06
N THR A 145 25.24 -8.32 15.93
CA THR A 145 25.08 -7.05 16.67
C THR A 145 23.79 -6.30 16.31
N ALA A 146 23.16 -6.58 15.16
CA ALA A 146 21.81 -6.14 14.85
C ALA A 146 20.80 -6.59 15.91
N SER A 147 20.87 -7.87 16.32
CA SER A 147 20.00 -8.45 17.35
C SER A 147 20.21 -7.78 18.70
N THR A 148 21.46 -7.50 19.08
CA THR A 148 21.79 -6.81 20.33
C THR A 148 21.15 -5.41 20.38
N LEU A 149 21.34 -4.60 19.33
CA LEU A 149 20.76 -3.26 19.29
C LEU A 149 19.23 -3.30 19.24
N SER A 150 18.63 -4.21 18.46
CA SER A 150 17.18 -4.39 18.42
C SER A 150 16.60 -4.73 19.79
N ARG A 151 17.29 -5.57 20.59
CA ARG A 151 16.88 -5.88 21.97
C ARG A 151 16.96 -4.65 22.89
N MET A 152 18.02 -3.86 22.79
CA MET A 152 18.11 -2.61 23.56
C MET A 152 16.95 -1.67 23.20
N ILE A 153 16.74 -1.40 21.92
CA ILE A 153 15.63 -0.55 21.47
C ILE A 153 14.27 -1.09 21.93
N SER A 154 14.07 -2.42 21.90
CA SER A 154 12.84 -3.07 22.35
C SER A 154 12.62 -3.00 23.86
N ALA A 155 13.64 -2.69 24.66
CA ALA A 155 13.50 -2.53 26.11
C ALA A 155 12.79 -1.22 26.50
N VAL A 156 12.39 -0.39 25.54
CA VAL A 156 11.60 0.81 25.80
C VAL A 156 10.27 0.44 26.50
N PRO A 157 9.90 1.13 27.60
CA PRO A 157 8.63 0.87 28.27
C PRO A 157 7.42 1.20 27.39
N MET A 158 6.33 0.49 27.60
CA MET A 158 5.05 0.81 26.96
C MET A 158 4.54 2.18 27.39
N THR A 159 3.87 2.87 26.45
CA THR A 159 3.12 4.09 26.76
C THR A 159 1.66 3.73 27.05
N PRO A 160 0.87 4.62 27.69
CA PRO A 160 -0.57 4.43 27.87
C PRO A 160 -1.32 4.19 26.54
N GLY A 161 -0.82 4.75 25.43
CA GLY A 161 -1.37 4.56 24.08
C GLY A 161 -0.82 3.34 23.33
N GLY A 162 -0.06 2.45 23.99
CA GLY A 162 0.47 1.22 23.42
C GLY A 162 1.99 1.24 23.14
N PRO A 163 2.48 0.34 22.27
CA PRO A 163 3.91 0.21 21.97
C PRO A 163 4.45 1.43 21.25
N ALA A 164 5.72 1.76 21.50
CA ALA A 164 6.40 2.85 20.82
C ALA A 164 6.59 2.54 19.32
N ARG A 165 6.30 3.51 18.46
CA ARG A 165 6.44 3.35 17.00
C ARG A 165 7.83 3.79 16.56
N PHE A 166 8.60 2.94 15.90
CA PHE A 166 9.93 3.27 15.38
C PHE A 166 9.88 3.45 13.88
N LEU A 167 10.01 4.69 13.41
CA LEU A 167 10.14 5.01 11.99
C LEU A 167 11.60 4.80 11.59
N ILE A 168 11.88 3.74 10.83
CA ILE A 168 13.23 3.38 10.41
C ILE A 168 13.32 3.46 8.89
N PHE A 169 14.23 4.27 8.38
CA PHE A 169 14.45 4.40 6.95
C PHE A 169 15.49 3.39 6.46
N ASP A 170 15.14 2.69 5.37
CA ASP A 170 16.04 1.85 4.60
C ASP A 170 16.94 0.92 5.44
N ILE A 171 16.36 0.23 6.43
CA ILE A 171 17.06 -0.78 7.24
C ILE A 171 17.76 -1.85 6.39
N HIS A 172 19.01 -2.22 6.70
CA HIS A 172 19.88 -3.03 5.85
C HIS A 172 19.20 -4.28 5.23
N ALA A 173 18.50 -5.05 6.06
CA ALA A 173 17.71 -6.21 5.66
C ALA A 173 16.33 -6.16 6.35
N LEU A 174 15.27 -6.50 5.61
CA LEU A 174 13.90 -6.47 6.14
C LEU A 174 13.68 -7.49 7.25
N GLN A 175 14.46 -8.57 7.27
CA GLN A 175 14.44 -9.64 8.27
C GLN A 175 14.77 -9.12 9.68
N ILE A 176 15.50 -8.00 9.80
CA ILE A 176 15.78 -7.36 11.09
C ILE A 176 14.49 -6.92 11.79
N ARG A 177 13.37 -6.76 11.06
CA ARG A 177 12.03 -6.56 11.66
C ARG A 177 11.74 -7.58 12.77
N PHE A 178 12.15 -8.83 12.58
CA PHE A 178 11.89 -9.94 13.51
C PHE A 178 12.87 -10.00 14.68
N TYR A 179 13.85 -9.09 14.75
CA TYR A 179 14.74 -8.95 15.91
C TYR A 179 14.16 -8.05 16.99
N PHE A 180 13.23 -7.17 16.62
CA PHE A 180 12.50 -6.34 17.58
C PHE A 180 11.46 -7.19 18.31
N GLN A 181 11.24 -6.90 19.59
CA GLN A 181 10.24 -7.58 20.41
C GLN A 181 8.89 -6.86 20.33
N ASP A 182 7.84 -7.52 20.81
CA ASP A 182 6.44 -7.06 20.71
C ASP A 182 6.13 -5.79 21.54
N SER A 183 7.11 -5.30 22.32
CA SER A 183 7.03 -4.05 23.08
C SER A 183 7.12 -2.79 22.21
N ILE A 184 7.51 -2.94 20.94
CA ILE A 184 7.62 -1.84 19.97
C ILE A 184 6.99 -2.18 18.63
N LEU A 185 6.67 -1.15 17.85
CA LEU A 185 6.19 -1.28 16.47
C LEU A 185 7.22 -0.72 15.48
N PRO A 186 8.03 -1.56 14.80
CA PRO A 186 8.92 -1.09 13.74
C PRO A 186 8.15 -0.77 12.46
N VAL A 187 8.13 0.51 12.07
CA VAL A 187 7.59 1.03 10.82
C VAL A 187 8.76 1.25 9.87
N LEU A 188 8.96 0.30 8.95
CA LEU A 188 10.05 0.36 7.97
C LEU A 188 9.62 1.22 6.78
N LEU A 189 10.33 2.34 6.59
CA LEU A 189 10.12 3.31 5.52
C LEU A 189 11.27 3.24 4.52
N SER A 190 11.06 3.80 3.33
CA SER A 190 12.12 3.97 2.32
C SER A 190 12.23 5.41 1.87
N ALA A 191 13.46 5.91 1.75
CA ALA A 191 13.76 7.24 1.22
C ALA A 191 13.86 7.25 -0.31
N MET A 192 13.73 6.11 -0.98
CA MET A 192 13.78 6.01 -2.44
C MET A 192 12.84 6.94 -3.19
N PRO A 193 11.58 7.16 -2.76
CA PRO A 193 10.72 8.16 -3.40
C PRO A 193 11.34 9.56 -3.43
N LEU A 194 12.07 9.97 -2.39
CA LEU A 194 12.74 11.27 -2.31
C LEU A 194 13.89 11.36 -3.31
N LEU A 195 14.71 10.31 -3.39
CA LEU A 195 15.82 10.23 -4.36
C LEU A 195 15.30 10.29 -5.79
N LEU A 196 14.24 9.54 -6.10
CA LEU A 196 13.61 9.53 -7.43
C LEU A 196 13.04 10.91 -7.78
N ASN A 197 12.40 11.60 -6.82
CA ASN A 197 11.89 12.95 -7.05
C ASN A 197 13.01 13.97 -7.31
N LEU A 198 14.12 13.86 -6.58
CA LEU A 198 15.31 14.70 -6.80
C LEU A 198 15.91 14.46 -8.19
N LEU A 199 16.00 13.20 -8.62
CA LEU A 199 16.49 12.83 -9.96
C LEU A 199 15.57 13.36 -11.07
N LYS A 200 14.25 13.29 -10.88
CA LYS A 200 13.27 13.89 -11.81
C LYS A 200 13.44 15.41 -11.90
N THR A 201 13.50 16.09 -10.75
CA THR A 201 13.60 17.56 -10.69
C THR A 201 14.83 18.07 -11.45
N ARG A 202 15.99 17.43 -11.27
CA ARG A 202 17.22 17.80 -11.99
C ARG A 202 17.15 17.57 -13.50
N ARG A 203 16.37 16.59 -13.95
CA ARG A 203 16.16 16.30 -15.38
C ARG A 203 15.32 17.38 -16.08
N HIS A 204 14.44 18.05 -15.35
CA HIS A 204 13.57 19.11 -15.87
C HIS A 204 14.23 20.49 -15.89
N SER A 205 15.22 20.74 -15.03
CA SER A 205 15.86 22.07 -14.91
C SER A 205 16.95 22.36 -15.95
N GLU A 206 17.49 21.34 -16.62
CA GLU A 206 18.58 21.50 -17.59
C GLU A 206 18.15 20.92 -18.94
N SER A 207 17.82 21.81 -19.88
CA SER A 207 17.55 21.47 -21.28
C SER A 207 18.82 20.92 -21.94
N GLY A 208 19.07 19.62 -21.79
CA GLY A 208 20.20 18.94 -22.42
C GLY A 208 20.85 17.80 -21.63
N VAL A 209 20.31 17.37 -20.48
CA VAL A 209 20.99 16.33 -19.68
C VAL A 209 20.86 14.94 -20.31
N GLU A 210 22.03 14.37 -20.61
CA GLU A 210 22.26 12.99 -21.05
C GLU A 210 21.57 11.95 -20.15
N ALA A 211 21.32 10.76 -20.69
CA ALA A 211 20.66 9.66 -19.98
C ALA A 211 21.35 9.36 -18.63
N VAL A 212 20.60 9.50 -17.52
CA VAL A 212 21.10 9.16 -16.18
C VAL A 212 21.16 7.64 -16.03
N ALA A 213 22.38 7.11 -15.97
CA ALA A 213 22.65 5.71 -15.67
C ALA A 213 22.69 5.48 -14.15
N VAL A 214 21.93 4.49 -13.67
CA VAL A 214 21.96 4.07 -12.26
C VAL A 214 22.87 2.86 -12.13
N ALA A 215 23.96 3.00 -11.39
CA ALA A 215 24.89 1.90 -11.10
C ALA A 215 24.67 1.39 -9.66
N PHE A 216 24.42 0.10 -9.51
CA PHE A 216 24.41 -0.56 -8.20
C PHE A 216 25.81 -1.01 -7.83
N PRO A 217 26.28 -0.75 -6.59
CA PRO A 217 27.61 -1.12 -6.15
C PRO A 217 27.76 -2.64 -5.94
N ASP A 218 26.66 -3.33 -5.65
CA ASP A 218 26.63 -4.77 -5.43
C ASP A 218 25.23 -5.36 -5.75
N GLU A 219 25.16 -6.69 -5.78
CA GLU A 219 23.91 -7.43 -6.04
C GLU A 219 22.86 -7.26 -4.93
N GLY A 220 23.27 -7.02 -3.68
CA GLY A 220 22.35 -6.78 -2.57
C GLY A 220 21.60 -5.47 -2.75
N ALA A 221 22.32 -4.40 -3.09
CA ALA A 221 21.77 -3.09 -3.41
C ALA A 221 20.84 -3.16 -4.63
N LYS A 222 21.22 -3.89 -5.68
CA LYS A 222 20.36 -4.11 -6.85
C LYS A 222 19.07 -4.85 -6.49
N LYS A 223 19.16 -5.96 -5.75
CA LYS A 223 17.97 -6.72 -5.33
C LYS A 223 17.02 -5.87 -4.49
N ARG A 224 17.58 -5.01 -3.65
CA ARG A 224 16.82 -4.22 -2.67
C ARG A 224 16.22 -2.94 -3.26
N PHE A 225 16.95 -2.25 -4.13
CA PHE A 225 16.57 -0.93 -4.64
C PHE A 225 16.31 -0.90 -6.15
N GLY A 226 16.70 -1.94 -6.89
CA GLY A 226 16.54 -2.06 -8.34
C GLY A 226 15.12 -1.77 -8.82
N GLY A 227 14.14 -2.41 -8.18
CA GLY A 227 12.73 -2.22 -8.50
C GLY A 227 12.24 -0.78 -8.35
N PHE A 228 12.88 0.08 -7.56
CA PHE A 228 12.51 1.50 -7.46
C PHE A 228 12.89 2.28 -8.72
N PHE A 229 14.04 1.98 -9.33
CA PHE A 229 14.50 2.67 -10.55
C PHE A 229 13.82 2.13 -11.82
N GLU A 230 13.50 0.83 -11.85
CA GLU A 230 12.67 0.23 -12.90
C GLU A 230 11.27 0.85 -12.93
N LYS A 231 10.66 1.06 -11.75
CA LYS A 231 9.37 1.76 -11.59
C LYS A 231 9.43 3.24 -11.99
N ALA A 232 10.62 3.86 -11.97
CA ALA A 232 10.81 5.28 -12.27
C ALA A 232 11.24 5.57 -13.71
N CYS A 233 11.29 4.58 -14.61
CA CYS A 233 11.81 4.73 -15.99
C CYS A 233 13.26 5.27 -16.05
N MET A 234 14.13 4.81 -15.13
CA MET A 234 15.56 5.12 -15.14
C MET A 234 16.35 3.88 -15.54
N VAL A 235 17.24 4.01 -16.53
CA VAL A 235 18.04 2.90 -17.05
C VAL A 235 19.06 2.49 -15.99
N SER A 236 18.89 1.29 -15.43
CA SER A 236 19.83 0.69 -14.49
C SER A 236 20.92 -0.03 -15.29
N LEU A 237 22.16 0.45 -15.18
CA LEU A 237 23.35 -0.24 -15.67
C LEU A 237 24.01 -0.91 -14.46
N GLY A 238 23.66 -2.16 -14.21
CA GLY A 238 24.32 -2.97 -13.18
C GLY A 238 25.77 -3.26 -13.57
N ALA A 239 26.69 -2.98 -12.65
CA ALA A 239 28.12 -3.31 -12.61
C ALA A 239 28.99 -2.76 -13.77
N ILE A 240 29.93 -1.89 -13.43
CA ILE A 240 30.95 -1.38 -14.35
C ILE A 240 31.85 -2.55 -14.81
N PHE A 241 31.74 -2.90 -16.08
CA PHE A 241 32.87 -3.33 -16.90
C PHE A 241 32.89 -2.43 -18.13
N VAL A 242 33.91 -1.57 -18.21
CA VAL A 242 34.22 -0.85 -19.45
C VAL A 242 34.81 -1.86 -20.42
N ALA A 243 34.01 -2.25 -21.41
CA ALA A 243 34.50 -2.73 -22.68
C ALA A 243 33.65 -2.10 -23.77
N CYS A 244 34.10 -0.94 -24.22
CA CYS A 244 33.79 -0.44 -25.54
C CYS A 244 34.31 -1.50 -26.53
N LEU A 245 33.42 -2.26 -27.17
CA LEU A 245 33.65 -2.93 -28.45
C LEU A 245 32.37 -3.57 -28.97
N SER A 246 31.98 -3.13 -30.17
CA SER A 246 31.18 -3.82 -31.18
C SER A 246 29.69 -4.08 -30.89
N TYR A 247 28.86 -3.30 -31.60
CA TYR A 247 27.74 -3.81 -32.40
C TYR A 247 27.80 -5.34 -32.64
N ALA A 248 26.83 -6.07 -32.07
CA ALA A 248 26.45 -7.48 -32.26
C ALA A 248 26.30 -8.14 -30.86
N ALA A 249 25.14 -8.41 -30.31
CA ALA A 249 23.86 -8.74 -30.92
C ALA A 249 22.73 -8.03 -30.16
N MET A 250 22.00 -7.21 -30.89
CA MET A 250 20.58 -7.01 -30.62
C MET A 250 19.93 -8.39 -30.56
N ARG A 251 19.57 -8.86 -29.36
CA ARG A 251 18.43 -9.76 -29.27
C ARG A 251 17.20 -8.91 -29.61
N PRO A 252 16.38 -9.34 -30.56
CA PRO A 252 15.30 -8.51 -31.07
C PRO A 252 14.29 -8.26 -29.95
N ILE A 253 13.81 -7.01 -29.87
CA ILE A 253 12.50 -6.70 -29.30
C ILE A 253 11.50 -7.50 -30.14
N SER A 254 11.14 -8.71 -29.70
CA SER A 254 10.37 -9.66 -30.52
C SER A 254 9.43 -10.54 -29.69
N ALA A 255 8.89 -10.02 -28.60
CA ALA A 255 7.64 -10.56 -28.07
C ALA A 255 6.78 -9.39 -27.60
N SER A 256 5.91 -8.92 -28.49
CA SER A 256 4.76 -8.10 -28.10
C SER A 256 3.99 -8.86 -27.01
N THR A 257 3.77 -8.25 -25.85
CA THR A 257 2.92 -8.86 -24.82
C THR A 257 1.52 -9.00 -25.39
N SER A 258 0.88 -10.16 -25.23
CA SER A 258 -0.51 -10.34 -25.69
C SER A 258 -1.46 -10.48 -24.50
N VAL A 259 -2.56 -9.72 -24.53
CA VAL A 259 -3.57 -9.69 -23.47
C VAL A 259 -4.92 -9.94 -24.10
N TRP A 260 -5.67 -10.89 -23.54
CA TRP A 260 -7.08 -11.05 -23.86
C TRP A 260 -7.93 -10.58 -22.70
N VAL A 261 -8.83 -9.66 -22.97
CA VAL A 261 -9.66 -9.01 -21.98
C VAL A 261 -11.09 -9.51 -22.11
N ILE A 262 -11.66 -9.98 -21.00
CA ILE A 262 -13.10 -10.11 -20.87
C ILE A 262 -13.63 -8.90 -20.11
N ILE A 263 -14.57 -8.19 -20.70
CA ILE A 263 -15.28 -7.11 -20.03
C ILE A 263 -16.64 -7.64 -19.56
N THR A 264 -16.80 -7.82 -18.26
CA THR A 264 -18.05 -8.30 -17.66
C THR A 264 -19.12 -7.22 -17.79
N SER A 265 -20.15 -7.52 -18.57
CA SER A 265 -21.25 -6.57 -18.84
C SER A 265 -22.59 -7.24 -18.62
N ARG A 266 -23.60 -6.43 -18.28
CA ARG A 266 -24.99 -6.88 -18.15
C ARG A 266 -25.65 -6.96 -19.53
N ARG A 267 -26.67 -7.79 -19.66
CA ARG A 267 -27.42 -7.96 -20.91
C ARG A 267 -27.99 -6.64 -21.48
N ASP A 268 -28.60 -5.84 -20.63
CA ASP A 268 -29.18 -4.52 -20.94
C ASP A 268 -28.13 -3.39 -21.07
N GLY A 269 -26.83 -3.70 -20.91
CA GLY A 269 -25.73 -2.74 -20.87
C GLY A 269 -25.34 -2.08 -22.20
N PHE A 270 -26.20 -2.09 -23.23
CA PHE A 270 -25.88 -1.61 -24.58
C PHE A 270 -25.25 -0.21 -24.58
N LYS A 271 -25.85 0.75 -23.85
CA LYS A 271 -25.34 2.14 -23.78
C LYS A 271 -23.93 2.21 -23.18
N ARG A 272 -23.63 1.40 -22.15
CA ARG A 272 -22.30 1.35 -21.52
C ARG A 272 -21.27 0.79 -22.50
N ARG A 273 -21.58 -0.34 -23.15
CA ARG A 273 -20.70 -0.95 -24.16
C ARG A 273 -20.39 0.01 -25.31
N VAL A 274 -21.40 0.67 -25.87
CA VAL A 274 -21.21 1.69 -26.92
C VAL A 274 -20.30 2.82 -26.45
N ALA A 275 -20.39 3.24 -25.19
CA ALA A 275 -19.57 4.29 -24.65
C ALA A 275 -18.10 3.88 -24.45
N ALA A 276 -17.87 2.65 -24.00
CA ALA A 276 -16.54 2.10 -23.71
C ALA A 276 -15.80 1.52 -24.94
N ARG A 277 -16.49 1.20 -26.05
CA ARG A 277 -15.89 0.55 -27.23
C ARG A 277 -14.64 1.22 -27.78
N GLU A 278 -14.66 2.55 -27.86
CA GLU A 278 -13.55 3.32 -28.43
C GLU A 278 -12.24 3.06 -27.67
N LEU A 279 -12.30 2.98 -26.33
CA LEU A 279 -11.16 2.64 -25.49
C LEU A 279 -10.55 1.28 -25.88
N TRP A 280 -11.40 0.26 -26.02
CA TRP A 280 -10.93 -1.11 -26.25
C TRP A 280 -10.48 -1.35 -27.70
N GLN A 281 -11.08 -0.65 -28.67
CA GLN A 281 -10.66 -0.68 -30.07
C GLN A 281 -9.26 -0.08 -30.26
N ASP A 282 -8.92 0.92 -29.46
CA ASP A 282 -7.63 1.60 -29.47
C ASP A 282 -6.61 1.03 -28.47
N ALA A 283 -6.96 -0.05 -27.77
CA ALA A 283 -6.14 -0.61 -26.69
C ALA A 283 -4.80 -1.20 -27.14
N SER A 284 -4.75 -1.69 -28.39
CA SER A 284 -3.53 -2.29 -28.94
C SER A 284 -2.48 -1.22 -29.28
N CYS A 285 -1.22 -1.53 -28.99
CA CYS A 285 -0.08 -0.70 -29.37
C CYS A 285 1.08 -1.57 -29.89
N ASP A 286 2.15 -0.94 -30.40
CA ASP A 286 3.29 -1.66 -31.00
C ASP A 286 3.95 -2.69 -30.06
N GLN A 287 3.83 -2.49 -28.75
CA GLN A 287 4.44 -3.35 -27.72
C GLN A 287 3.45 -4.33 -27.07
N CYS A 288 2.14 -4.13 -27.27
CA CYS A 288 1.10 -4.92 -26.63
C CYS A 288 -0.09 -5.16 -27.56
N LYS A 289 -0.34 -6.43 -27.87
CA LYS A 289 -1.51 -6.85 -28.65
C LYS A 289 -2.67 -7.12 -27.69
N VAL A 290 -3.70 -6.30 -27.76
CA VAL A 290 -4.90 -6.44 -26.92
C VAL A 290 -6.06 -6.92 -27.78
N SER A 291 -6.64 -8.05 -27.37
CA SER A 291 -7.93 -8.52 -27.85
C SER A 291 -8.96 -8.40 -26.73
N PHE A 292 -10.21 -8.07 -27.05
CA PHE A 292 -11.23 -7.90 -26.04
C PHE A 292 -12.58 -8.48 -26.48
N GLN A 293 -13.39 -8.87 -25.50
CA GLN A 293 -14.80 -9.22 -25.71
C GLN A 293 -15.64 -8.78 -24.51
N PHE A 294 -16.80 -8.18 -24.76
CA PHE A 294 -17.83 -8.02 -23.75
C PHE A 294 -18.49 -9.37 -23.50
N VAL A 295 -18.44 -9.86 -22.26
CA VAL A 295 -19.01 -11.16 -21.91
C VAL A 295 -20.36 -10.99 -21.22
N VAL A 296 -21.36 -11.69 -21.76
CA VAL A 296 -22.75 -11.60 -21.35
C VAL A 296 -23.33 -13.02 -21.25
N CYS A 297 -24.15 -13.30 -20.25
CA CYS A 297 -24.75 -14.63 -20.07
C CYS A 297 -25.97 -14.83 -20.98
N LYS A 298 -26.20 -16.07 -21.45
CA LYS A 298 -27.32 -16.45 -22.34
C LYS A 298 -28.68 -16.56 -21.64
N GLU A 299 -28.72 -16.70 -20.33
CA GLU A 299 -29.95 -16.72 -19.52
C GLU A 299 -29.98 -15.57 -18.50
N PRO A 300 -31.14 -15.18 -17.92
CA PRO A 300 -32.49 -15.50 -18.37
C PRO A 300 -32.82 -14.72 -19.66
N GLN A 301 -33.88 -15.14 -20.36
CA GLN A 301 -34.28 -14.44 -21.59
C GLN A 301 -34.68 -12.99 -21.28
N LEU A 302 -34.15 -12.08 -22.10
CA LEU A 302 -34.53 -10.67 -22.09
C LEU A 302 -35.96 -10.48 -22.59
N SER A 303 -36.53 -9.28 -22.38
CA SER A 303 -37.74 -8.90 -23.11
C SER A 303 -37.50 -8.96 -24.63
N PRO A 304 -38.51 -9.21 -25.47
CA PRO A 304 -38.33 -9.36 -26.92
C PRO A 304 -37.60 -8.17 -27.57
N SER A 305 -37.82 -6.95 -27.08
CA SER A 305 -37.15 -5.74 -27.56
C SER A 305 -35.66 -5.71 -27.20
N GLU A 306 -35.31 -6.08 -25.97
CA GLU A 306 -33.92 -6.09 -25.51
C GLU A 306 -33.14 -7.26 -26.12
N ALA A 307 -33.79 -8.41 -26.31
CA ALA A 307 -33.21 -9.55 -27.03
C ALA A 307 -32.87 -9.17 -28.47
N ALA A 308 -33.80 -8.52 -29.19
CA ALA A 308 -33.56 -8.03 -30.54
C ALA A 308 -32.43 -6.98 -30.60
N GLN A 309 -32.33 -6.11 -29.58
CA GLN A 309 -31.23 -5.14 -29.48
C GLN A 309 -29.88 -5.81 -29.27
N LEU A 310 -29.81 -6.81 -28.38
CA LEU A 310 -28.58 -7.57 -28.12
C LEU A 310 -28.17 -8.39 -29.34
N ASP A 311 -29.10 -9.04 -30.03
CA ASP A 311 -28.83 -9.80 -31.26
C ASP A 311 -28.32 -8.89 -32.38
N ALA A 312 -28.93 -7.71 -32.53
CA ALA A 312 -28.47 -6.70 -33.47
C ALA A 312 -27.06 -6.19 -33.12
N GLU A 313 -26.77 -5.96 -31.84
CA GLU A 313 -25.44 -5.55 -31.36
C GLU A 313 -24.38 -6.62 -31.64
N VAL A 314 -24.63 -7.87 -31.26
CA VAL A 314 -23.73 -9.02 -31.50
C VAL A 314 -23.40 -9.12 -32.99
N LYS A 315 -24.41 -9.00 -33.86
CA LYS A 315 -24.24 -9.07 -35.31
C LYS A 315 -23.48 -7.88 -35.88
N SER A 316 -23.67 -6.69 -35.32
CA SER A 316 -23.11 -5.44 -35.87
C SER A 316 -21.65 -5.23 -35.49
N PHE A 317 -21.27 -5.56 -34.26
CA PHE A 317 -19.94 -5.25 -33.74
C PHE A 317 -19.02 -6.46 -33.62
N GLY A 318 -19.57 -7.67 -33.43
CA GLY A 318 -18.78 -8.90 -33.27
C GLY A 318 -17.90 -8.94 -32.01
N ASP A 319 -18.06 -7.98 -31.10
CA ASP A 319 -17.28 -7.82 -29.87
C ASP A 319 -18.00 -8.30 -28.60
N VAL A 320 -19.23 -8.79 -28.74
CA VAL A 320 -20.04 -9.34 -27.64
C VAL A 320 -20.07 -10.87 -27.71
N GLN A 321 -19.60 -11.51 -26.65
CA GLN A 321 -19.60 -12.96 -26.49
C GLN A 321 -20.71 -13.41 -25.54
N LEU A 322 -21.63 -14.23 -26.06
CA LEU A 322 -22.67 -14.88 -25.28
C LEU A 322 -22.14 -16.19 -24.68
N LEU A 323 -22.12 -16.29 -23.34
CA LEU A 323 -21.61 -17.43 -22.59
C LEU A 323 -22.74 -18.28 -22.01
N ASP A 324 -22.51 -19.59 -21.88
CA ASP A 324 -23.42 -20.53 -21.25
C ASP A 324 -23.40 -20.37 -19.72
N CYS A 325 -24.10 -19.36 -19.23
CA CYS A 325 -24.29 -19.04 -17.81
C CYS A 325 -25.63 -18.32 -17.57
N GLU A 326 -26.02 -18.21 -16.31
CA GLU A 326 -27.16 -17.41 -15.85
C GLU A 326 -26.68 -16.00 -15.47
N GLU A 327 -27.30 -14.98 -16.05
CA GLU A 327 -27.01 -13.57 -15.77
C GLU A 327 -27.47 -13.19 -14.36
N GLY A 328 -26.62 -12.46 -13.65
CA GLY A 328 -26.92 -11.97 -12.31
C GLY A 328 -25.67 -11.68 -11.50
N TYR A 329 -25.83 -10.85 -10.47
CA TYR A 329 -24.75 -10.48 -9.56
C TYR A 329 -24.66 -11.47 -8.39
N ASP A 330 -25.80 -11.82 -7.80
CA ASP A 330 -25.83 -12.58 -6.54
C ASP A 330 -25.68 -14.09 -6.72
N LYS A 331 -25.49 -14.78 -5.59
CA LYS A 331 -25.53 -16.24 -5.44
C LYS A 331 -24.53 -16.98 -6.35
N GLY A 332 -23.38 -16.35 -6.63
CA GLY A 332 -22.32 -16.94 -7.44
C GLY A 332 -22.55 -16.91 -8.95
N ARG A 333 -23.57 -16.19 -9.45
CA ARG A 333 -23.79 -16.06 -10.90
C ARG A 333 -22.66 -15.32 -11.61
N LEU A 334 -22.12 -14.27 -11.00
CA LEU A 334 -20.95 -13.59 -11.55
C LEU A 334 -19.71 -14.49 -11.56
N VAL A 335 -19.53 -15.33 -10.53
CA VAL A 335 -18.48 -16.36 -10.49
C VAL A 335 -18.61 -17.32 -11.67
N GLN A 336 -19.82 -17.77 -11.98
CA GLN A 336 -20.09 -18.63 -13.14
C GLN A 336 -19.76 -17.94 -14.46
N LYS A 337 -20.13 -16.66 -14.60
CA LYS A 337 -19.79 -15.85 -15.78
C LYS A 337 -18.28 -15.75 -15.97
N VAL A 338 -17.53 -15.39 -14.93
CA VAL A 338 -16.07 -15.29 -14.99
C VAL A 338 -15.45 -16.64 -15.31
N ALA A 339 -15.88 -17.72 -14.66
CA ALA A 339 -15.38 -19.07 -14.95
C ALA A 339 -15.67 -19.50 -16.40
N ALA A 340 -16.85 -19.18 -16.93
CA ALA A 340 -17.18 -19.42 -18.33
C ALA A 340 -16.29 -18.60 -19.27
N GLY A 341 -16.03 -17.32 -18.95
CA GLY A 341 -15.13 -16.46 -19.72
C GLY A 341 -13.68 -16.95 -19.72
N MET A 342 -13.19 -17.48 -18.59
CA MET A 342 -11.86 -18.10 -18.52
C MET A 342 -11.75 -19.33 -19.43
N ARG A 343 -12.77 -20.20 -19.43
CA ARG A 343 -12.80 -21.39 -20.30
C ARG A 343 -12.91 -21.00 -21.78
N ASP A 344 -13.72 -19.99 -22.08
CA ASP A 344 -13.86 -19.47 -23.43
C ASP A 344 -12.53 -18.93 -23.97
N PHE A 345 -11.81 -18.14 -23.17
CA PHE A 345 -10.45 -17.70 -23.47
C PHE A 345 -9.51 -18.88 -23.77
N LEU A 346 -9.46 -19.88 -22.87
CA LEU A 346 -8.56 -21.04 -23.02
C LEU A 346 -8.85 -21.84 -24.31
N SER A 347 -10.09 -21.80 -24.80
CA SER A 347 -10.49 -22.49 -26.03
C SER A 347 -10.15 -21.74 -27.33
N ARG A 348 -9.89 -20.42 -27.26
CA ARG A 348 -9.79 -19.53 -28.43
C ARG A 348 -8.45 -18.81 -28.56
N SER A 349 -7.72 -18.66 -27.45
CA SER A 349 -6.58 -17.76 -27.37
C SER A 349 -5.40 -18.42 -26.67
N SER A 350 -4.22 -18.08 -27.16
CA SER A 350 -2.92 -18.43 -26.56
C SER A 350 -2.20 -17.17 -26.06
N SER A 351 -2.93 -16.11 -25.74
CA SER A 351 -2.34 -14.85 -25.25
C SER A 351 -1.56 -15.07 -23.96
N ASP A 352 -0.53 -14.25 -23.71
CA ASP A 352 0.30 -14.33 -22.50
C ASP A 352 -0.55 -14.17 -21.23
N TYR A 353 -1.54 -13.27 -21.32
CA TYR A 353 -2.39 -12.85 -20.23
C TYR A 353 -3.87 -12.95 -20.55
N PHE A 354 -4.64 -13.29 -19.53
CA PHE A 354 -6.07 -13.07 -19.43
C PHE A 354 -6.33 -11.94 -18.45
N MET A 355 -7.24 -11.02 -18.79
CA MET A 355 -7.68 -9.94 -17.92
C MET A 355 -9.19 -9.98 -17.77
N LYS A 356 -9.69 -9.89 -16.54
CA LYS A 356 -11.09 -9.57 -16.24
C LYS A 356 -11.16 -8.12 -15.80
N VAL A 357 -12.19 -7.41 -16.24
CA VAL A 357 -12.47 -6.01 -15.87
C VAL A 357 -13.95 -5.73 -16.04
N ASP A 358 -14.51 -4.82 -15.23
CA ASP A 358 -15.93 -4.45 -15.33
C ASP A 358 -16.20 -3.38 -16.41
N ASP A 359 -17.46 -3.30 -16.87
CA ASP A 359 -17.87 -2.40 -17.96
C ASP A 359 -17.95 -0.90 -17.59
N ASP A 360 -17.66 -0.59 -16.32
CA ASP A 360 -17.55 0.75 -15.74
C ASP A 360 -16.13 1.06 -15.22
N ALA A 361 -15.11 0.34 -15.72
CA ALA A 361 -13.71 0.65 -15.48
C ALA A 361 -13.02 1.24 -16.72
N PHE A 362 -12.27 2.33 -16.51
CA PHE A 362 -11.32 2.87 -17.48
C PHE A 362 -9.96 2.21 -17.30
N VAL A 363 -9.29 1.84 -18.40
CA VAL A 363 -7.94 1.24 -18.39
C VAL A 363 -6.98 2.10 -19.19
N ALA A 364 -5.93 2.60 -18.55
CA ALA A 364 -4.90 3.42 -19.20
C ALA A 364 -3.90 2.52 -19.94
N TRP A 365 -4.23 2.07 -21.15
CA TRP A 365 -3.43 1.09 -21.89
C TRP A 365 -2.01 1.57 -22.20
N SER A 366 -1.81 2.87 -22.42
CA SER A 366 -0.48 3.46 -22.61
C SER A 366 0.45 3.22 -21.41
N ARG A 367 -0.13 2.97 -20.23
CA ARG A 367 0.58 2.75 -18.96
C ARG A 367 0.54 1.31 -18.51
N LEU A 368 -0.57 0.60 -18.70
CA LEU A 368 -0.70 -0.80 -18.29
C LEU A 368 0.22 -1.70 -19.11
N CYS A 369 0.32 -1.48 -20.43
CA CYS A 369 1.11 -2.29 -21.34
C CYS A 369 2.60 -2.40 -20.94
N PRO A 370 3.33 -1.29 -20.69
CA PRO A 370 4.69 -1.36 -20.17
C PRO A 370 4.82 -2.14 -18.85
N ARG A 371 3.81 -2.08 -17.97
CA ARG A 371 3.83 -2.78 -16.68
C ARG A 371 3.67 -4.28 -16.84
N LEU A 372 2.76 -4.71 -17.73
CA LEU A 372 2.61 -6.13 -18.04
C LEU A 372 3.84 -6.72 -18.73
N HIS A 373 4.57 -5.93 -19.52
CA HIS A 373 5.82 -6.38 -20.14
C HIS A 373 6.93 -6.67 -19.12
N GLN A 374 6.94 -5.95 -18.00
CA GLN A 374 7.95 -6.08 -16.94
C GLN A 374 7.72 -7.30 -16.03
N ILE A 375 6.53 -7.89 -16.04
CA ILE A 375 6.19 -9.01 -15.18
C ILE A 375 6.92 -10.27 -15.64
N SER A 376 7.61 -10.93 -14.70
CA SER A 376 8.30 -12.21 -14.92
C SER A 376 8.22 -13.08 -13.65
N PRO A 377 7.86 -14.38 -13.76
CA PRO A 377 7.41 -15.07 -14.98
C PRO A 377 5.98 -14.66 -15.37
N LYS A 378 5.77 -14.34 -16.66
CA LYS A 378 4.44 -13.95 -17.19
C LYS A 378 3.37 -15.01 -16.98
N SER A 379 3.71 -16.26 -17.27
CA SER A 379 2.78 -17.40 -17.32
C SER A 379 2.13 -17.76 -15.98
N HIS A 380 2.77 -17.40 -14.86
CA HIS A 380 2.28 -17.69 -13.51
C HIS A 380 1.92 -16.44 -12.71
N ALA A 381 1.76 -15.30 -13.38
CA ALA A 381 1.46 -14.04 -12.73
C ALA A 381 -0.02 -13.97 -12.30
N TYR A 382 -0.25 -13.37 -11.13
CA TYR A 382 -1.53 -12.87 -10.69
C TYR A 382 -1.36 -11.41 -10.27
N ALA A 383 -1.93 -10.48 -11.03
CA ALA A 383 -1.64 -9.06 -10.93
C ALA A 383 -2.91 -8.21 -10.84
N GLY A 384 -2.90 -7.17 -10.01
CA GLY A 384 -4.06 -6.31 -9.77
C GLY A 384 -3.85 -5.43 -8.54
N VAL A 385 -4.91 -4.75 -8.11
CA VAL A 385 -4.96 -4.11 -6.78
C VAL A 385 -5.55 -5.11 -5.77
N PRO A 386 -4.90 -5.35 -4.61
CA PRO A 386 -5.44 -6.24 -3.59
C PRO A 386 -6.76 -5.71 -3.04
N ASP A 387 -7.76 -6.57 -2.93
CA ASP A 387 -8.97 -6.24 -2.19
C ASP A 387 -8.64 -6.26 -0.68
N MET A 388 -8.86 -5.12 -0.03
CA MET A 388 -8.58 -4.92 1.40
C MET A 388 -9.69 -5.51 2.30
N VAL A 389 -10.86 -5.83 1.73
CA VAL A 389 -12.00 -6.43 2.42
C VAL A 389 -11.90 -7.96 2.39
N ASN A 390 -11.00 -8.49 3.21
CA ASN A 390 -10.74 -9.94 3.26
C ASN A 390 -11.58 -10.72 4.28
N ARG A 391 -12.59 -10.10 4.91
CA ARG A 391 -13.46 -10.72 5.92
C ARG A 391 -14.79 -11.17 5.32
N THR A 392 -15.34 -12.23 5.88
CA THR A 392 -16.71 -12.68 5.55
C THR A 392 -17.70 -12.25 6.62
N ASP A 393 -18.89 -11.86 6.18
CA ASP A 393 -19.94 -11.35 7.07
C ASP A 393 -20.92 -12.45 7.56
N TRP A 394 -20.64 -13.73 7.29
CA TRP A 394 -21.48 -14.84 7.79
C TRP A 394 -21.61 -14.85 9.32
N TRP A 395 -20.57 -14.40 10.04
CA TRP A 395 -20.57 -14.30 11.51
C TRP A 395 -21.68 -13.38 12.04
N PHE A 396 -22.16 -12.44 11.24
CA PHE A 396 -23.22 -11.49 11.61
C PHE A 396 -24.60 -11.92 11.11
N ASN A 397 -24.71 -13.08 10.45
CA ASN A 397 -25.92 -13.57 9.78
C ASN A 397 -26.59 -12.50 8.87
N ASN A 398 -25.78 -11.61 8.31
CA ASN A 398 -26.25 -10.54 7.45
C ASN A 398 -26.31 -11.05 6.01
N THR A 399 -27.40 -11.74 5.67
CA THR A 399 -27.62 -12.33 4.33
C THR A 399 -27.79 -11.30 3.22
N GLU A 400 -27.92 -10.03 3.56
CA GLU A 400 -28.03 -8.91 2.61
C GLU A 400 -26.68 -8.26 2.30
N SER A 401 -25.60 -8.61 3.03
CA SER A 401 -24.26 -8.09 2.74
C SER A 401 -23.77 -8.59 1.38
N PRO A 402 -23.19 -7.71 0.52
CA PRO A 402 -22.46 -8.13 -0.67
C PRO A 402 -21.27 -9.07 -0.36
N ASN A 403 -20.82 -9.07 0.90
CA ASN A 403 -19.74 -9.91 1.42
C ASN A 403 -20.23 -11.16 2.14
N TYR A 404 -21.53 -11.47 2.07
CA TYR A 404 -22.10 -12.68 2.65
C TYR A 404 -21.76 -13.91 1.81
N ASP A 405 -21.21 -14.93 2.46
CA ASP A 405 -21.09 -16.28 1.92
C ASP A 405 -21.78 -17.27 2.85
N PRO A 406 -22.53 -18.25 2.32
CA PRO A 406 -23.01 -19.37 3.11
C PRO A 406 -21.86 -20.15 3.75
N TRP A 407 -22.13 -20.74 4.91
CA TRP A 407 -21.16 -21.58 5.62
C TRP A 407 -20.63 -22.73 4.76
N GLU A 408 -21.50 -23.31 3.93
CA GLU A 408 -21.17 -24.41 3.00
C GLU A 408 -20.17 -23.98 1.91
N ASN A 409 -20.16 -22.70 1.56
CA ASN A 409 -19.29 -22.12 0.55
C ASN A 409 -17.94 -21.70 1.12
N TRP A 410 -17.93 -21.07 2.30
CA TRP A 410 -16.72 -20.60 2.94
C TRP A 410 -16.86 -20.56 4.48
N PRO A 411 -16.39 -21.60 5.20
CA PRO A 411 -16.55 -21.69 6.66
C PRO A 411 -15.47 -20.92 7.44
N PHE A 412 -14.58 -20.18 6.75
CA PHE A 412 -13.45 -19.49 7.38
C PHE A 412 -13.73 -17.98 7.55
N PRO A 413 -13.21 -17.33 8.60
CA PRO A 413 -13.47 -15.91 8.86
C PRO A 413 -12.78 -14.95 7.86
N PHE A 414 -11.77 -15.44 7.13
CA PHE A 414 -11.00 -14.64 6.18
C PHE A 414 -10.87 -15.35 4.84
N TYR A 415 -10.93 -14.59 3.75
CA TYR A 415 -10.62 -15.07 2.42
C TYR A 415 -9.10 -15.06 2.18
N PRO A 416 -8.56 -15.94 1.32
CA PRO A 416 -7.18 -15.85 0.88
C PRO A 416 -6.92 -14.52 0.16
N PHE A 417 -5.64 -14.17 -0.01
CA PHE A 417 -5.25 -13.01 -0.80
C PHE A 417 -5.86 -13.02 -2.21
N HIS A 418 -6.52 -11.93 -2.59
CA HIS A 418 -7.22 -11.76 -3.87
C HIS A 418 -7.12 -10.32 -4.37
N MET A 419 -7.39 -10.14 -5.66
CA MET A 419 -7.39 -8.83 -6.31
C MET A 419 -8.83 -8.36 -6.49
N ALA A 420 -9.06 -7.05 -6.39
CA ALA A 420 -10.35 -6.45 -6.70
C ALA A 420 -10.63 -6.55 -8.21
N GLY A 421 -11.82 -7.05 -8.57
CA GLY A 421 -12.19 -7.33 -9.96
C GLY A 421 -12.83 -6.16 -10.68
N GLY A 422 -13.35 -5.17 -9.96
CA GLY A 422 -13.88 -3.93 -10.53
C GLY A 422 -12.90 -3.24 -11.48
N PRO A 423 -11.76 -2.72 -10.96
CA PRO A 423 -10.72 -2.14 -11.81
C PRO A 423 -10.01 -3.18 -12.69
N GLY A 424 -10.14 -4.46 -12.34
CA GLY A 424 -9.67 -5.59 -13.11
C GLY A 424 -8.37 -6.21 -12.60
N TYR A 425 -8.20 -7.48 -12.92
CA TYR A 425 -7.01 -8.27 -12.59
C TYR A 425 -6.53 -9.07 -13.80
N VAL A 426 -5.25 -9.40 -13.77
CA VAL A 426 -4.54 -10.09 -14.85
C VAL A 426 -3.97 -11.42 -14.34
N ILE A 427 -4.18 -12.49 -15.10
CA ILE A 427 -3.72 -13.85 -14.81
C ILE A 427 -2.90 -14.36 -15.99
N GLY A 428 -1.70 -14.88 -15.71
CA GLY A 428 -0.86 -15.55 -16.70
C GLY A 428 -1.50 -16.83 -17.24
N SER A 429 -1.25 -17.15 -18.50
CA SER A 429 -1.91 -18.26 -19.22
C SER A 429 -1.80 -19.63 -18.55
N GLU A 430 -0.64 -20.01 -17.99
CA GLU A 430 -0.45 -21.30 -17.32
C GLU A 430 -1.17 -21.35 -15.96
N LEU A 431 -1.12 -20.27 -15.19
CA LEU A 431 -1.89 -20.15 -13.95
C LEU A 431 -3.39 -20.19 -14.24
N LEU A 432 -3.84 -19.49 -15.28
CA LEU A 432 -5.24 -19.46 -15.67
C LEU A 432 -5.76 -20.86 -16.03
N ARG A 433 -4.99 -21.65 -16.79
CA ARG A 433 -5.35 -23.03 -17.11
C ARG A 433 -5.62 -23.83 -15.84
N ALA A 434 -4.70 -23.76 -14.88
CA ALA A 434 -4.87 -24.43 -13.60
C ALA A 434 -6.10 -23.91 -12.81
N VAL A 435 -6.27 -22.59 -12.74
CA VAL A 435 -7.41 -21.95 -12.05
C VAL A 435 -8.73 -22.40 -12.65
N ALA A 436 -8.91 -22.27 -13.96
CA ALA A 436 -10.18 -22.52 -14.66
C ALA A 436 -10.56 -24.00 -14.74
N GLU A 437 -9.58 -24.88 -14.94
CA GLU A 437 -9.83 -26.32 -15.14
C GLU A 437 -9.83 -27.12 -13.84
N ARG A 438 -9.07 -26.70 -12.82
CA ARG A 438 -8.81 -27.52 -11.62
C ARG A 438 -9.31 -26.91 -10.31
N PHE A 439 -9.25 -25.58 -10.16
CA PHE A 439 -9.40 -24.94 -8.84
C PHE A 439 -10.65 -24.08 -8.64
N MET A 440 -11.24 -23.58 -9.73
CA MET A 440 -12.57 -22.95 -9.76
C MET A 440 -13.68 -24.01 -9.66
N ARG A 441 -13.73 -24.72 -8.53
CA ARG A 441 -14.73 -25.73 -8.21
C ARG A 441 -15.23 -25.60 -6.76
N PRO A 442 -16.50 -25.93 -6.48
CA PRO A 442 -17.04 -25.87 -5.11
C PRO A 442 -16.20 -26.65 -4.09
N PRO A 443 -16.16 -26.22 -2.82
CA PRO A 443 -16.80 -25.00 -2.30
C PRO A 443 -16.09 -23.73 -2.81
N LEU A 444 -16.84 -22.68 -3.16
CA LEU A 444 -16.34 -21.39 -3.65
C LEU A 444 -17.20 -20.26 -3.09
N SER A 445 -16.62 -19.08 -2.97
CA SER A 445 -17.36 -17.85 -2.66
C SER A 445 -18.40 -17.54 -3.74
N TRP A 446 -19.51 -16.90 -3.33
CA TRP A 446 -20.49 -16.28 -4.21
C TRP A 446 -20.00 -14.98 -4.86
N ASN A 447 -18.95 -14.37 -4.30
CA ASN A 447 -18.28 -13.20 -4.89
C ASN A 447 -17.14 -13.69 -5.81
N GLU A 448 -17.04 -13.11 -7.01
CA GLU A 448 -16.12 -13.59 -8.05
C GLU A 448 -14.66 -13.33 -7.73
N ASP A 449 -14.34 -12.18 -7.13
CA ASP A 449 -12.99 -11.79 -6.77
C ASP A 449 -12.41 -12.75 -5.73
N LYS A 450 -13.22 -13.06 -4.73
CA LYS A 450 -12.91 -14.02 -3.68
C LYS A 450 -12.84 -15.43 -4.23
N ALA A 451 -13.75 -15.82 -5.13
CA ALA A 451 -13.72 -17.14 -5.76
C ALA A 451 -12.43 -17.35 -6.58
N VAL A 452 -12.01 -16.37 -7.37
CA VAL A 452 -10.75 -16.40 -8.11
C VAL A 452 -9.56 -16.42 -7.14
N GLY A 453 -9.58 -15.61 -6.09
CA GLY A 453 -8.60 -15.65 -5.00
C GLY A 453 -8.43 -17.03 -4.36
N ILE A 454 -9.54 -17.68 -4.01
CA ILE A 454 -9.56 -19.04 -3.49
C ILE A 454 -8.96 -20.02 -4.49
N ALA A 455 -9.30 -19.90 -5.78
CA ALA A 455 -8.77 -20.78 -6.81
C ALA A 455 -7.26 -20.59 -7.04
N VAL A 456 -6.77 -19.34 -7.05
CA VAL A 456 -5.33 -19.03 -7.14
C VAL A 456 -4.59 -19.53 -5.90
N HIS A 457 -5.17 -19.36 -4.71
CA HIS A 457 -4.60 -19.88 -3.47
C HIS A 457 -4.47 -21.41 -3.50
N ARG A 458 -5.49 -22.12 -3.98
CA ARG A 458 -5.45 -23.58 -4.18
C ARG A 458 -4.40 -23.99 -5.21
N ALA A 459 -4.25 -23.22 -6.29
CA ALA A 459 -3.21 -23.46 -7.29
C ALA A 459 -1.82 -23.37 -6.67
N ASN A 460 -1.56 -22.29 -5.91
CA ASN A 460 -0.30 -22.12 -5.19
C ASN A 460 -0.05 -23.25 -4.18
N TRP A 461 -1.07 -23.63 -3.40
CA TRP A 461 -1.00 -24.71 -2.42
C TRP A 461 -0.72 -26.08 -3.06
N SER A 462 -1.11 -26.28 -4.32
CA SER A 462 -0.81 -27.50 -5.07
C SER A 462 0.63 -27.58 -5.59
N GLY A 463 1.44 -26.54 -5.35
CA GLY A 463 2.85 -26.45 -5.76
C GLY A 463 3.09 -25.64 -7.04
N LEU A 464 2.08 -24.97 -7.61
CA LEU A 464 2.30 -24.07 -8.75
C LEU A 464 2.96 -22.77 -8.27
N PRO A 465 4.04 -22.29 -8.93
CA PRO A 465 4.78 -21.11 -8.47
C PRO A 465 4.07 -19.80 -8.86
N VAL A 466 3.02 -19.44 -8.13
CA VAL A 466 2.26 -18.20 -8.36
C VAL A 466 3.11 -16.97 -8.02
N SER A 467 3.20 -16.02 -8.95
CA SER A 467 3.86 -14.73 -8.72
C SER A 467 2.83 -13.60 -8.60
N TYR A 468 2.79 -12.94 -7.45
CA TYR A 468 1.82 -11.89 -7.15
C TYR A 468 2.40 -10.51 -7.48
N HIS A 469 1.67 -9.68 -8.23
CA HIS A 469 2.13 -8.36 -8.66
C HIS A 469 1.11 -7.26 -8.37
N TYR A 470 1.54 -6.22 -7.67
CA TYR A 470 0.70 -5.05 -7.43
C TYR A 470 0.62 -4.16 -8.67
N LEU A 471 -0.61 -3.86 -9.10
CA LEU A 471 -0.93 -2.86 -10.11
C LEU A 471 -1.65 -1.71 -9.40
N HIS A 472 -1.17 -0.48 -9.57
CA HIS A 472 -1.77 0.69 -8.94
C HIS A 472 -3.06 1.05 -9.68
N MET A 473 -4.19 0.56 -9.16
CA MET A 473 -5.52 0.72 -9.73
C MET A 473 -6.46 1.22 -8.63
N ASP A 474 -7.46 2.02 -9.01
CA ASP A 474 -8.50 2.55 -8.12
C ASP A 474 -9.69 1.59 -8.13
N ASP A 475 -9.93 0.94 -6.99
CA ASP A 475 -11.04 -0.01 -6.78
C ASP A 475 -12.39 0.66 -6.53
N GLY A 476 -12.41 1.98 -6.32
CA GLY A 476 -13.59 2.76 -6.01
C GLY A 476 -14.00 2.72 -4.53
N GLU A 477 -13.23 2.06 -3.66
CA GLU A 477 -13.51 1.96 -2.22
C GLU A 477 -12.37 2.54 -1.35
N SER A 478 -11.13 2.43 -1.81
CA SER A 478 -9.93 2.72 -1.02
C SER A 478 -9.43 4.17 -1.13
N ASP A 479 -9.69 4.86 -2.25
CA ASP A 479 -9.31 6.25 -2.48
C ASP A 479 -10.52 7.18 -2.32
N GLY A 480 -10.69 7.74 -1.11
CA GLY A 480 -11.90 8.50 -0.73
C GLY A 480 -12.19 9.79 -1.49
N LEU A 481 -11.41 10.16 -2.51
CA LEU A 481 -11.66 11.30 -3.40
C LEU A 481 -11.14 11.03 -4.83
N PRO A 482 -11.86 11.44 -5.88
CA PRO A 482 -11.35 11.39 -7.26
C PRO A 482 -10.05 12.16 -7.43
N PHE A 483 -9.13 11.62 -8.22
CA PHE A 483 -7.88 12.30 -8.57
C PHE A 483 -8.14 13.58 -9.40
N THR A 484 -7.71 14.75 -8.91
CA THR A 484 -7.80 16.00 -9.68
C THR A 484 -6.42 16.41 -10.19
N GLY A 485 -6.32 16.82 -11.45
CA GLY A 485 -5.05 17.21 -12.05
C GLY A 485 -4.93 16.92 -13.54
N ASN A 486 -3.72 17.10 -14.05
CA ASN A 486 -3.40 16.80 -15.44
C ASN A 486 -3.23 15.29 -15.65
N TRP A 487 -3.47 14.82 -16.87
CA TRP A 487 -3.22 13.44 -17.28
C TRP A 487 -1.80 12.98 -16.90
N SER A 488 -0.78 13.84 -17.06
CA SER A 488 0.61 13.55 -16.71
C SER A 488 0.80 13.06 -15.27
N ASP A 489 -0.06 13.52 -14.37
CA ASP A 489 -0.02 13.22 -12.93
C ASP A 489 -1.04 12.15 -12.52
N TYR A 490 -1.95 11.75 -13.44
CA TYR A 490 -2.92 10.69 -13.20
C TYR A 490 -2.18 9.44 -12.69
N PRO A 491 -2.54 8.84 -11.54
CA PRO A 491 -1.71 7.79 -10.95
C PRO A 491 -2.14 6.39 -11.40
N PHE A 492 -3.42 6.21 -11.76
CA PHE A 492 -4.02 4.89 -11.90
C PHE A 492 -3.73 4.23 -13.24
N LEU A 493 -3.54 2.91 -13.21
CA LEU A 493 -3.49 2.04 -14.39
C LEU A 493 -4.90 1.63 -14.84
N SER A 494 -5.83 1.56 -13.89
CA SER A 494 -7.26 1.34 -14.11
C SER A 494 -8.05 2.05 -13.01
N GLN A 495 -9.23 2.54 -13.34
CA GLN A 495 -10.13 3.21 -12.38
C GLN A 495 -11.57 2.75 -12.58
N HIS A 496 -12.18 2.30 -11.48
CA HIS A 496 -13.51 1.70 -11.44
C HIS A 496 -14.63 2.73 -11.12
N GLN A 497 -15.90 2.30 -11.21
CA GLN A 497 -17.12 3.07 -10.89
C GLN A 497 -17.33 4.33 -11.74
N LEU A 498 -16.94 4.29 -13.01
CA LEU A 498 -17.07 5.38 -13.96
C LEU A 498 -18.30 5.22 -14.86
N SER A 499 -18.93 6.34 -15.24
CA SER A 499 -19.90 6.31 -16.33
C SER A 499 -19.19 6.06 -17.67
N GLY A 500 -19.90 5.49 -18.64
CA GLY A 500 -19.35 5.30 -19.99
C GLY A 500 -18.89 6.61 -20.65
N GLU A 501 -19.53 7.74 -20.33
CA GLU A 501 -19.14 9.06 -20.80
C GLU A 501 -17.82 9.53 -20.15
N SER A 502 -17.63 9.27 -18.85
CA SER A 502 -16.36 9.52 -18.17
C SER A 502 -15.24 8.67 -18.77
N ILE A 503 -15.49 7.38 -19.04
CA ILE A 503 -14.52 6.48 -19.70
C ILE A 503 -14.11 7.03 -21.06
N ARG A 504 -15.08 7.45 -21.88
CA ARG A 504 -14.80 8.05 -23.20
C ARG A 504 -14.01 9.36 -23.08
N CYS A 505 -14.32 10.19 -22.10
CA CYS A 505 -13.57 11.42 -21.86
C CYS A 505 -12.12 11.13 -21.44
N LEU A 506 -11.91 10.20 -20.50
CA LEU A 506 -10.58 9.79 -20.05
C LEU A 506 -9.75 9.19 -21.19
N HIS A 507 -10.37 8.40 -22.07
CA HIS A 507 -9.73 7.88 -23.29
C HIS A 507 -9.19 9.01 -24.19
N ARG A 508 -9.97 10.08 -24.38
CA ARG A 508 -9.51 11.25 -25.15
C ARG A 508 -8.38 11.99 -24.44
N VAL A 509 -8.50 12.17 -23.13
CA VAL A 509 -7.46 12.80 -22.30
C VAL A 509 -6.16 11.97 -22.31
N GLU A 510 -6.23 10.65 -22.39
CA GLU A 510 -5.05 9.78 -22.55
C GLU A 510 -4.31 10.06 -23.86
N LYS A 511 -5.04 10.30 -24.96
CA LYS A 511 -4.46 10.57 -26.29
C LYS A 511 -3.96 11.99 -26.46
N GLU A 512 -4.74 12.97 -26.00
CA GLU A 512 -4.54 14.39 -26.29
C GLU A 512 -3.87 15.15 -25.14
N GLY A 513 -3.82 14.55 -23.95
CA GLY A 513 -3.52 15.25 -22.70
C GLY A 513 -4.69 16.10 -22.22
N GLY A 514 -4.50 16.77 -21.08
CA GLY A 514 -5.52 17.64 -20.49
C GLY A 514 -5.79 17.33 -19.03
N ARG A 515 -6.88 17.88 -18.50
CA ARG A 515 -7.30 17.72 -17.10
C ARG A 515 -8.28 16.56 -16.95
N VAL A 516 -8.02 15.71 -15.96
CA VAL A 516 -8.82 14.52 -15.66
C VAL A 516 -10.13 14.88 -14.96
N ASP A 517 -10.12 15.91 -14.11
CA ASP A 517 -11.31 16.35 -13.36
C ASP A 517 -12.48 16.78 -14.26
N ALA A 518 -12.19 17.25 -15.48
CA ALA A 518 -13.20 17.59 -16.46
C ALA A 518 -14.00 16.36 -16.92
N CYS A 519 -13.46 15.14 -16.81
CA CYS A 519 -14.15 13.92 -17.21
C CYS A 519 -15.09 13.40 -16.13
N TYR A 520 -14.77 13.61 -14.85
CA TYR A 520 -15.56 13.11 -13.73
C TYR A 520 -16.91 13.79 -13.57
N VAL A 521 -17.11 14.93 -14.23
CA VAL A 521 -18.44 15.55 -14.33
C VAL A 521 -19.45 14.58 -14.96
N HIS A 522 -19.05 13.59 -15.76
CA HIS A 522 -19.98 12.65 -16.37
C HIS A 522 -20.38 11.49 -15.44
N THR A 523 -19.74 11.34 -14.28
CA THR A 523 -20.09 10.35 -13.27
C THR A 523 -20.83 11.05 -12.12
N PRO A 524 -22.13 10.81 -11.90
CA PRO A 524 -22.94 11.61 -10.96
C PRO A 524 -22.36 11.70 -9.53
N TRP A 525 -21.95 10.59 -8.95
CA TRP A 525 -21.42 10.56 -7.57
C TRP A 525 -20.05 11.26 -7.47
N LEU A 526 -19.17 11.08 -8.47
CA LEU A 526 -17.90 11.83 -8.53
C LEU A 526 -18.11 13.33 -8.73
N ARG A 527 -19.10 13.71 -9.55
CA ARG A 527 -19.48 15.11 -9.73
C ARG A 527 -19.92 15.74 -8.41
N GLU A 528 -20.62 15.00 -7.57
CA GLU A 528 -21.02 15.47 -6.23
C GLU A 528 -19.83 15.63 -5.30
N LEU A 529 -18.85 14.73 -5.33
CA LEU A 529 -17.62 14.84 -4.53
C LEU A 529 -16.68 15.98 -4.95
N LEU A 530 -16.79 16.46 -6.20
CA LEU A 530 -15.97 17.55 -6.74
C LEU A 530 -16.58 18.95 -6.52
N ARG A 531 -17.80 19.04 -6.01
CA ARG A 531 -18.48 20.29 -5.65
C ARG A 531 -18.16 20.67 -4.22
#